data_AF-A0A7S1C6K1-F1
#
_entry.id   AF-A0A7S1C6K1-F1
#
_cell.length_a   1.000
_cell.length_b   1.000
_cell.length_c   1.000
_cell.angle_alpha   90.00
_cell.angle_beta   90.00
_cell.angle_gamma   90.00
#
_symmetry.space_group_name_H-M   'P 1'
#
loop_
_entity.id
_entity.type
_entity.pdbx_description
1 polymer ?
#
loop_
_entity_poly.entity_id
_entity_poly.type
_entity_poly.pdbx_seq_one_letter_code
_entity_poly.pdbx_strand_id
1 'polypeptide(L)'
;FGREMDVESLAVLEAMYGRMWKASVSQMDSVSSVRQRMLRNMGVHRPVLALLTEATETWTAHETSGVDVAPAFQQGMQSLFRRCYDFLWTFVTGNVEHQRLLAPHLGLFTVHVRMGMCPPRMVTALMLDNYALCHDITPDTINGFLSLTRSLGRVPSLLGPLRCAVHCRGIYLEANQVLVAGHLVAQGNAAAHLAYGLPGGLEDVLAMCADDAAVRAMHRHMLYSTELGPSWA
;
A
#
# COMPACT_ATOMS: atom_id res chain seq x y z
N PHE A 1 -11.57 8.88 26.19
CA PHE A 1 -10.75 8.76 27.41
C PHE A 1 -9.92 10.03 27.55
N GLY A 2 -10.44 11.03 28.25
CA GLY A 2 -9.78 12.34 28.44
C GLY A 2 -9.80 12.70 29.91
N ARG A 3 -8.92 12.06 30.70
CA ARG A 3 -8.53 12.61 32.00
C ARG A 3 -7.29 13.46 31.73
N GLU A 4 -7.37 14.75 32.02
CA GLU A 4 -6.17 15.59 32.12
C GLU A 4 -5.23 14.94 33.14
N MET A 5 -4.00 14.64 32.72
CA MET A 5 -2.95 14.14 33.59
C MET A 5 -2.47 15.26 34.50
N ASP A 6 -2.18 14.94 35.77
CA ASP A 6 -1.62 15.92 36.69
C ASP A 6 -0.23 16.40 36.24
N VAL A 7 0.15 17.58 36.75
CA VAL A 7 1.39 18.28 36.36
C VAL A 7 2.64 17.53 36.80
N GLU A 8 2.57 16.76 37.89
CA GLU A 8 3.70 15.97 38.41
C GLU A 8 4.01 14.77 37.51
N SER A 9 2.97 14.07 37.06
CA SER A 9 3.05 12.96 36.12
C SER A 9 3.58 13.41 34.76
N LEU A 10 3.21 14.62 34.32
CA LEU A 10 3.75 15.25 33.11
C LEU A 10 5.25 15.54 33.26
N ALA A 11 5.69 16.04 34.42
CA ALA A 11 7.10 16.31 34.69
C ALA A 11 7.94 15.03 34.74
N VAL A 12 7.41 13.94 35.32
CA VAL A 12 8.07 12.63 35.33
C VAL A 12 8.24 12.08 33.91
N LEU A 13 7.19 12.15 33.09
CA LEU A 13 7.26 11.70 31.70
C LEU A 13 8.22 12.55 30.86
N GLU A 14 8.28 13.86 31.10
CA GLU A 14 9.21 14.77 30.44
C GLU A 14 10.66 14.51 30.85
N ALA A 15 10.91 14.15 32.11
CA ALA A 15 12.23 13.75 32.58
C ALA A 15 12.67 12.38 32.02
N MET A 16 11.75 11.42 31.89
CA MET A 16 12.06 10.08 31.38
C MET A 16 12.19 9.99 29.85
N TYR A 17 11.31 10.67 29.11
CA TYR A 17 11.20 10.54 27.65
C TYR A 17 11.62 11.81 26.89
N GLY A 18 11.92 12.90 27.58
CA GLY A 18 12.36 14.16 26.98
C GLY A 18 11.32 14.77 26.04
N ARG A 19 11.80 15.52 25.04
CA ARG A 19 10.97 16.17 24.01
C ARG A 19 10.11 15.21 23.16
N MET A 20 10.35 13.89 23.23
CA MET A 20 9.59 12.91 22.46
C MET A 20 8.17 12.69 22.98
N TRP A 21 7.92 12.92 24.27
CA TRP A 21 6.58 12.70 24.83
C TRP A 21 5.58 13.79 24.40
N LYS A 22 6.07 15.03 24.19
CA LYS A 22 5.29 16.17 23.65
C LYS A 22 5.17 16.15 22.12
N ALA A 23 5.74 15.17 21.44
CA ALA A 23 5.54 15.02 20.00
C ALA A 23 4.04 14.85 19.76
N SER A 24 3.43 15.74 18.98
CA SER A 24 2.01 15.62 18.65
C SER A 24 1.75 14.24 18.02
N VAL A 25 0.53 13.72 18.17
CA VAL A 25 0.08 12.49 17.48
C VAL A 25 0.48 12.53 15.99
N SER A 26 0.44 13.73 15.39
CA SER A 26 0.83 13.99 14.00
C SER A 26 2.34 13.89 13.72
N GLN A 27 3.21 14.11 14.70
CA GLN A 27 4.66 13.88 14.59
C GLN A 27 5.03 12.39 14.81
N MET A 28 4.19 11.62 15.51
CA MET A 28 4.37 10.18 15.71
C MET A 28 4.12 9.36 14.43
N ASP A 29 3.31 9.89 13.50
CA ASP A 29 2.99 9.25 12.23
C ASP A 29 3.97 9.60 11.08
N SER A 30 5.05 10.33 11.38
CA SER A 30 6.08 10.66 10.38
C SER A 30 7.03 9.48 10.12
N VAL A 31 7.45 9.33 8.85
CA VAL A 31 8.43 8.32 8.44
C VAL A 31 9.78 8.65 9.08
N SER A 32 10.22 7.82 10.02
CA SER A 32 11.49 7.96 10.74
C SER A 32 12.24 6.64 10.76
N SER A 33 13.46 6.63 10.21
CA SER A 33 14.31 5.44 10.12
C SER A 33 14.69 4.87 11.49
N VAL A 34 14.84 5.74 12.51
CA VAL A 34 15.12 5.32 13.90
C VAL A 34 13.91 4.60 14.48
N ARG A 35 12.70 5.16 14.33
CA ARG A 35 11.46 4.57 14.82
C ARG A 35 11.15 3.25 14.11
N GLN A 36 11.29 3.22 12.80
CA GLN A 36 11.15 2.00 12.00
C GLN A 36 12.02 0.88 12.58
N ARG A 37 13.32 1.12 12.79
CA ARG A 37 14.24 0.12 13.34
C ARG A 37 13.82 -0.36 14.72
N MET A 38 13.38 0.55 15.59
CA MET A 38 12.85 0.19 16.91
C MET A 38 11.61 -0.70 16.82
N LEU A 39 10.62 -0.33 16.02
CA LEU A 39 9.39 -1.11 15.81
C LEU A 39 9.66 -2.50 15.23
N ARG A 40 10.68 -2.62 14.37
CA ARG A 40 11.15 -3.90 13.84
C ARG A 40 11.74 -4.75 14.94
N ASN A 41 12.64 -4.19 15.75
CA ASN A 41 13.28 -4.90 16.86
C ASN A 41 12.28 -5.34 17.95
N MET A 42 11.23 -4.55 18.19
CA MET A 42 10.12 -4.91 19.07
C MET A 42 9.15 -5.92 18.45
N GLY A 43 9.29 -6.24 17.16
CA GLY A 43 8.44 -7.23 16.49
C GLY A 43 6.99 -6.80 16.28
N VAL A 44 6.66 -5.50 16.38
CA VAL A 44 5.27 -4.98 16.36
C VAL A 44 4.55 -5.26 15.04
N HIS A 45 5.28 -5.41 13.94
CA HIS A 45 4.71 -5.78 12.64
C HIS A 45 4.02 -7.16 12.65
N ARG A 46 4.49 -8.11 13.48
CA ARG A 46 3.92 -9.47 13.56
C ARG A 46 2.49 -9.49 14.09
N PRO A 47 2.18 -8.91 15.28
CA PRO A 47 0.80 -8.87 15.77
C PRO A 47 -0.10 -8.04 14.85
N VAL A 48 0.40 -7.01 14.16
CA VAL A 48 -0.40 -6.26 13.17
C VAL A 48 -0.78 -7.14 11.99
N LEU A 49 0.15 -7.95 11.45
CA LEU A 49 -0.13 -8.89 10.37
C LEU A 49 -1.07 -10.03 10.81
N ALA A 50 -0.90 -10.52 12.04
CA ALA A 50 -1.81 -11.50 12.63
C ALA A 50 -3.23 -10.94 12.77
N LEU A 51 -3.36 -9.73 13.31
CA LEU A 51 -4.64 -9.03 13.44
C LEU A 51 -5.30 -8.80 12.07
N LEU A 52 -4.52 -8.40 11.06
CA LEU A 52 -5.03 -8.26 9.70
C LEU A 52 -5.57 -9.58 9.15
N THR A 53 -4.87 -10.69 9.39
CA THR A 53 -5.28 -12.03 8.93
C THR A 53 -6.56 -12.48 9.63
N GLU A 54 -6.63 -12.34 10.95
CA GLU A 54 -7.83 -12.65 11.74
C GLU A 54 -9.02 -11.76 11.34
N ALA A 55 -8.77 -10.48 11.04
CA ALA A 55 -9.80 -9.57 10.52
C ALA A 55 -10.30 -10.00 9.13
N THR A 56 -9.44 -10.56 8.27
CA THR A 56 -9.86 -11.11 6.96
C THR A 56 -10.72 -12.35 7.13
N GLU A 57 -10.32 -13.27 8.01
CA GLU A 57 -11.04 -14.50 8.28
C GLU A 57 -12.44 -14.21 8.84
N THR A 58 -12.52 -13.26 9.79
CA THR A 58 -13.81 -12.82 10.34
C THR A 58 -14.68 -12.11 9.30
N TRP A 59 -14.09 -11.26 8.45
CA TRP A 59 -14.82 -10.63 7.34
C TRP A 59 -15.38 -11.66 6.35
N THR A 60 -14.56 -12.59 5.89
CA THR A 60 -14.96 -13.62 4.91
C THR A 60 -15.98 -14.60 5.48
N ALA A 61 -15.90 -14.94 6.77
CA ALA A 61 -16.92 -15.73 7.46
C ALA A 61 -18.27 -15.00 7.50
N HIS A 62 -18.27 -13.70 7.76
CA HIS A 62 -19.49 -12.88 7.71
C HIS A 62 -20.06 -12.78 6.30
N GLU A 63 -19.22 -12.55 5.28
CA GLU A 63 -19.66 -12.49 3.88
C GLU A 63 -20.26 -13.83 3.42
N THR A 64 -19.68 -14.95 3.84
CA THR A 64 -20.18 -16.31 3.52
C THR A 64 -21.47 -16.65 4.26
N SER A 65 -21.69 -16.07 5.45
CA SER A 65 -22.89 -16.33 6.25
C SER A 65 -24.18 -15.81 5.63
N GLY A 66 -24.09 -14.91 4.63
CA GLY A 66 -25.25 -14.33 3.95
C GLY A 66 -26.14 -13.45 4.83
N VAL A 67 -25.71 -13.17 6.07
CA VAL A 67 -26.38 -12.25 6.99
C VAL A 67 -25.92 -10.83 6.68
N ASP A 68 -26.86 -9.89 6.61
CA ASP A 68 -26.54 -8.47 6.42
C ASP A 68 -25.55 -8.02 7.48
N VAL A 69 -24.39 -7.54 7.00
CA VAL A 69 -23.33 -7.06 7.87
C VAL A 69 -23.82 -5.80 8.58
N ALA A 70 -23.83 -5.83 9.91
CA ALA A 70 -24.21 -4.67 10.69
C ALA A 70 -23.31 -3.47 10.32
N PRO A 71 -23.87 -2.27 10.05
CA PRO A 71 -23.08 -1.13 9.60
C PRO A 71 -21.98 -0.73 10.60
N ALA A 72 -22.22 -0.95 11.90
CA ALA A 72 -21.23 -0.75 12.95
C ALA A 72 -20.02 -1.70 12.85
N PHE A 73 -20.24 -2.96 12.43
CA PHE A 73 -19.16 -3.92 12.21
C PHE A 73 -18.33 -3.52 11.00
N GLN A 74 -18.97 -3.17 9.88
CA GLN A 74 -18.29 -2.70 8.68
C GLN A 74 -17.42 -1.47 8.97
N GLN A 75 -17.96 -0.47 9.68
CA GLN A 75 -17.19 0.72 10.06
C GLN A 75 -16.04 0.39 11.01
N GLY A 76 -16.25 -0.53 11.95
CA GLY A 76 -15.21 -1.03 12.85
C GLY A 76 -14.05 -1.68 12.09
N MET A 77 -14.37 -2.57 11.14
CA MET A 77 -13.39 -3.23 10.28
C MET A 77 -12.62 -2.23 9.42
N GLN A 78 -13.29 -1.32 8.73
CA GLN A 78 -12.63 -0.30 7.92
C GLN A 78 -11.66 0.57 8.76
N SER A 79 -12.08 0.97 9.97
CA SER A 79 -11.22 1.73 10.89
C SER A 79 -10.00 0.93 11.35
N LEU A 80 -10.17 -0.37 11.64
CA LEU A 80 -9.09 -1.28 12.01
C LEU A 80 -8.08 -1.44 10.87
N PHE A 81 -8.56 -1.77 9.67
CA PHE A 81 -7.71 -1.93 8.48
C PHE A 81 -6.96 -0.64 8.17
N ARG A 82 -7.63 0.52 8.21
CA ARG A 82 -7.01 1.82 7.98
C ARG A 82 -5.83 2.07 8.93
N ARG A 83 -6.04 1.91 10.24
CA ARG A 83 -4.99 2.13 11.25
C ARG A 83 -3.82 1.16 11.07
N CYS A 84 -4.11 -0.10 10.75
CA CYS A 84 -3.07 -1.09 10.48
C CYS A 84 -2.26 -0.70 9.24
N TYR A 85 -2.91 -0.27 8.17
CA TYR A 85 -2.23 0.11 6.93
C TYR A 85 -1.47 1.43 7.02
N ASP A 86 -1.96 2.42 7.77
CA ASP A 86 -1.20 3.64 8.04
C ASP A 86 0.09 3.33 8.82
N PHE A 87 0.00 2.42 9.81
CA PHE A 87 1.18 1.89 10.50
C PHE A 87 2.13 1.14 9.54
N LEU A 88 1.63 0.20 8.74
CA LEU A 88 2.49 -0.60 7.87
C LEU A 88 3.11 0.26 6.76
N TRP A 89 2.40 1.27 6.26
CA TRP A 89 2.92 2.20 5.27
C TRP A 89 4.07 3.03 5.86
N THR A 90 3.91 3.61 7.04
CA THR A 90 5.00 4.33 7.73
C THR A 90 6.16 3.40 8.10
N PHE A 91 5.88 2.14 8.41
CA PHE A 91 6.88 1.13 8.75
C PHE A 91 7.78 0.76 7.54
N VAL A 92 7.21 0.72 6.33
CA VAL A 92 7.89 0.23 5.12
C VAL A 92 8.49 1.34 4.26
N THR A 93 7.90 2.54 4.28
CA THR A 93 8.30 3.63 3.38
C THR A 93 9.79 3.95 3.51
N GLY A 94 10.51 3.85 2.38
CA GLY A 94 11.94 4.15 2.28
C GLY A 94 12.87 3.10 2.91
N ASN A 95 12.37 1.92 3.29
CA ASN A 95 13.16 0.91 4.00
C ASN A 95 13.05 -0.48 3.35
N VAL A 96 14.08 -0.82 2.56
CA VAL A 96 14.15 -2.09 1.81
C VAL A 96 14.18 -3.32 2.70
N GLU A 97 14.77 -3.23 3.89
CA GLU A 97 14.77 -4.35 4.83
C GLU A 97 13.34 -4.67 5.30
N HIS A 98 12.57 -3.63 5.60
CA HIS A 98 11.19 -3.78 6.04
C HIS A 98 10.26 -4.21 4.90
N GLN A 99 10.49 -3.71 3.69
CA GLN A 99 9.83 -4.18 2.48
C GLN A 99 9.98 -5.71 2.33
N ARG A 100 11.19 -6.25 2.52
CA ARG A 100 11.45 -7.70 2.47
C ARG A 100 10.73 -8.48 3.57
N LEU A 101 10.55 -7.90 4.76
CA LEU A 101 9.80 -8.55 5.84
C LEU A 101 8.32 -8.70 5.51
N LEU A 102 7.72 -7.73 4.81
CA LEU A 102 6.30 -7.74 4.45
C LEU A 102 6.03 -8.37 3.07
N ALA A 103 7.07 -8.56 2.24
CA ALA A 103 6.96 -9.15 0.92
C ALA A 103 6.19 -10.49 0.86
N PRO A 104 6.37 -11.43 1.81
CA PRO A 104 5.61 -12.69 1.82
C PRO A 104 4.09 -12.49 1.96
N HIS A 105 3.65 -11.33 2.48
CA HIS A 105 2.24 -11.01 2.69
C HIS A 105 1.62 -10.21 1.54
N LEU A 106 2.33 -10.03 0.41
CA LEU A 106 1.80 -9.32 -0.77
C LEU A 106 0.46 -9.89 -1.27
N GLY A 107 0.29 -11.22 -1.22
CA GLY A 107 -0.96 -11.87 -1.59
C GLY A 107 -2.15 -11.48 -0.69
N LEU A 108 -1.91 -11.29 0.61
CA LEU A 108 -2.94 -10.80 1.54
C LEU A 108 -3.29 -9.34 1.22
N PHE A 109 -2.30 -8.51 0.88
CA PHE A 109 -2.54 -7.11 0.52
C PHE A 109 -3.32 -6.97 -0.79
N THR A 110 -3.07 -7.79 -1.81
CA THR A 110 -3.85 -7.76 -3.06
C THR A 110 -5.32 -8.14 -2.84
N VAL A 111 -5.58 -9.10 -1.95
CA VAL A 111 -6.94 -9.44 -1.51
C VAL A 111 -7.59 -8.25 -0.81
N HIS A 112 -6.90 -7.59 0.11
CA HIS A 112 -7.45 -6.42 0.82
C HIS A 112 -7.66 -5.20 -0.10
N VAL A 113 -6.83 -5.03 -1.13
CA VAL A 113 -7.07 -4.01 -2.16
C VAL A 113 -8.35 -4.31 -2.93
N ARG A 114 -8.61 -5.58 -3.27
CA ARG A 114 -9.86 -6.00 -3.93
C ARG A 114 -11.10 -5.74 -3.07
N MET A 115 -10.98 -5.98 -1.77
CA MET A 115 -12.05 -5.72 -0.78
C MET A 115 -12.22 -4.23 -0.45
N GLY A 116 -11.34 -3.34 -0.94
CA GLY A 116 -11.37 -1.91 -0.61
C GLY A 116 -10.88 -1.57 0.80
N MET A 117 -10.22 -2.50 1.49
CA MET A 117 -9.70 -2.33 2.86
C MET A 117 -8.23 -1.88 2.90
N CYS A 118 -7.49 -2.04 1.79
CA CYS A 118 -6.09 -1.62 1.66
C CYS A 118 -5.94 -0.55 0.57
N PRO A 119 -5.27 0.58 0.85
CA PRO A 119 -4.99 1.56 -0.19
C PRO A 119 -3.89 1.01 -1.15
N PRO A 120 -4.04 1.14 -2.48
CA PRO A 120 -3.06 0.63 -3.46
C PRO A 120 -1.63 1.16 -3.26
N ARG A 121 -1.50 2.36 -2.70
CA ARG A 121 -0.21 2.98 -2.35
C ARG A 121 0.64 2.13 -1.39
N MET A 122 0.01 1.28 -0.58
CA MET A 122 0.71 0.37 0.33
C MET A 122 1.53 -0.66 -0.45
N VAL A 123 0.93 -1.25 -1.49
CA VAL A 123 1.59 -2.23 -2.36
C VAL A 123 2.72 -1.55 -3.14
N THR A 124 2.50 -0.32 -3.62
CA THR A 124 3.55 0.50 -4.23
C THR A 124 4.71 0.73 -3.25
N ALA A 125 4.43 1.12 -2.01
CA ALA A 125 5.45 1.38 -0.99
C ALA A 125 6.29 0.14 -0.64
N LEU A 126 5.73 -1.07 -0.77
CA LEU A 126 6.44 -2.33 -0.57
C LEU A 126 7.45 -2.63 -1.69
N MET A 127 7.11 -2.28 -2.92
CA MET A 127 7.92 -2.60 -4.10
C MET A 127 8.87 -1.47 -4.48
N LEU A 128 8.59 -0.24 -4.05
CA LEU A 128 9.34 0.94 -4.44
C LEU A 128 10.82 0.82 -4.07
N ASP A 129 11.69 1.00 -5.06
CA ASP A 129 13.14 0.94 -4.94
C ASP A 129 13.70 -0.37 -4.36
N ASN A 130 12.96 -1.47 -4.47
CA ASN A 130 13.39 -2.81 -4.05
C ASN A 130 13.69 -3.71 -5.24
N TYR A 131 14.88 -3.57 -5.81
CA TYR A 131 15.27 -4.34 -7.00
C TYR A 131 15.17 -5.85 -6.80
N ALA A 132 15.64 -6.37 -5.67
CA ALA A 132 15.59 -7.82 -5.39
C ALA A 132 14.15 -8.35 -5.40
N LEU A 133 13.21 -7.63 -4.77
CA LEU A 133 11.80 -8.03 -4.75
C LEU A 133 11.16 -7.92 -6.14
N CYS A 134 11.43 -6.84 -6.87
CA CYS A 134 10.85 -6.64 -8.20
C CYS A 134 11.44 -7.60 -9.24
N HIS A 135 12.71 -7.99 -9.10
CA HIS A 135 13.36 -8.97 -9.96
C HIS A 135 12.81 -10.39 -9.71
N ASP A 136 12.61 -10.76 -8.45
CA ASP A 136 12.17 -12.12 -8.07
C ASP A 136 10.64 -12.27 -7.97
N ILE A 137 9.89 -11.26 -8.42
CA ILE A 137 8.43 -11.29 -8.34
C ILE A 137 7.85 -12.37 -9.28
N THR A 138 6.85 -13.10 -8.80
CA THR A 138 6.22 -14.15 -9.59
C THR A 138 5.28 -13.56 -10.65
N PRO A 139 5.21 -14.18 -11.85
CA PRO A 139 4.21 -13.85 -12.88
C PRO A 139 2.79 -13.76 -12.33
N ASP A 140 2.41 -14.66 -11.42
CA ASP A 140 1.09 -14.70 -10.80
C ASP A 140 0.77 -13.44 -9.98
N THR A 141 1.78 -12.87 -9.31
CA THR A 141 1.60 -11.64 -8.54
C THR A 141 1.37 -10.44 -9.48
N ILE A 142 2.11 -10.38 -10.60
CA ILE A 142 1.91 -9.34 -11.62
C ILE A 142 0.52 -9.49 -12.26
N ASN A 143 0.11 -10.71 -12.57
CA ASN A 143 -1.23 -11.02 -13.06
C ASN A 143 -2.31 -10.64 -12.06
N GLY A 144 -2.05 -10.83 -10.77
CA GLY A 144 -2.88 -10.33 -9.69
C GLY A 144 -3.10 -8.82 -9.77
N PHE A 145 -2.02 -8.03 -9.93
CA PHE A 145 -2.11 -6.58 -10.07
C PHE A 145 -2.87 -6.14 -11.33
N LEU A 146 -2.62 -6.81 -12.47
CA LEU A 146 -3.36 -6.56 -13.71
C LEU A 146 -4.86 -6.93 -13.57
N SER A 147 -5.17 -7.96 -12.79
CA SER A 147 -6.56 -8.30 -12.50
C SER A 147 -7.26 -7.24 -11.63
N LEU A 148 -6.52 -6.57 -10.74
CA LEU A 148 -7.04 -5.51 -9.87
C LEU A 148 -7.38 -4.24 -10.66
N THR A 149 -6.53 -3.84 -11.61
CA THR A 149 -6.84 -2.69 -12.50
C THR A 149 -8.08 -2.96 -13.35
N ARG A 150 -8.29 -4.22 -13.76
CA ARG A 150 -9.51 -4.65 -14.47
C ARG A 150 -10.74 -4.64 -13.57
N SER A 151 -10.66 -5.18 -12.36
CA SER A 151 -11.84 -5.33 -11.49
C SER A 151 -12.28 -4.02 -10.83
N LEU A 152 -11.32 -3.18 -10.43
CA LEU A 152 -11.60 -1.92 -9.72
C LEU A 152 -11.69 -0.71 -10.67
N GLY A 153 -11.32 -0.87 -11.93
CA GLY A 153 -11.38 0.20 -12.93
C GLY A 153 -10.36 1.32 -12.70
N ARG A 154 -10.74 2.54 -13.10
CA ARG A 154 -9.84 3.70 -13.28
C ARG A 154 -9.35 4.31 -11.95
N VAL A 155 -8.37 3.66 -11.32
CA VAL A 155 -7.69 4.19 -10.13
C VAL A 155 -6.19 4.35 -10.43
N PRO A 156 -5.66 5.58 -10.57
CA PRO A 156 -4.25 5.82 -10.89
C PRO A 156 -3.27 5.17 -9.91
N SER A 157 -3.66 5.01 -8.64
CA SER A 157 -2.81 4.37 -7.61
C SER A 157 -2.61 2.87 -7.82
N LEU A 158 -3.46 2.19 -8.59
CA LEU A 158 -3.29 0.77 -8.96
C LEU A 158 -2.18 0.56 -10.02
N LEU A 159 -1.74 1.62 -10.70
CA LEU A 159 -0.61 1.55 -11.63
C LEU A 159 0.74 1.60 -10.90
N GLY A 160 0.75 2.00 -9.61
CA GLY A 160 1.96 2.10 -8.79
C GLY A 160 2.71 0.78 -8.66
N PRO A 161 2.05 -0.34 -8.30
CA PRO A 161 2.66 -1.67 -8.26
C PRO A 161 3.19 -2.12 -9.61
N LEU A 162 2.42 -1.90 -10.70
CA LEU A 162 2.83 -2.25 -12.07
C LEU A 162 4.08 -1.47 -12.49
N ARG A 163 4.15 -0.18 -12.17
CA ARG A 163 5.37 0.60 -12.39
C ARG A 163 6.56 0.01 -11.67
N CYS A 164 6.42 -0.28 -10.38
CA CYS A 164 7.54 -0.79 -9.59
C CYS A 164 8.00 -2.17 -10.09
N ALA A 165 7.08 -2.98 -10.63
CA ALA A 165 7.40 -4.26 -11.25
C ALA A 165 8.17 -4.10 -12.57
N VAL A 166 7.90 -3.05 -13.35
CA VAL A 166 8.52 -2.81 -14.66
C VAL A 166 9.83 -2.02 -14.56
N HIS A 167 9.91 -1.09 -13.62
CA HIS A 167 11.03 -0.19 -13.46
C HIS A 167 11.39 0.01 -11.99
N CYS A 168 12.66 -0.22 -11.65
CA CYS A 168 13.18 -0.07 -10.30
C CYS A 168 14.58 0.56 -10.32
N ARG A 169 14.79 1.65 -9.57
CA ARG A 169 16.08 2.35 -9.43
C ARG A 169 16.78 2.74 -10.74
N GLY A 170 16.03 3.13 -11.78
CA GLY A 170 16.61 3.48 -13.08
C GLY A 170 16.88 2.28 -13.98
N ILE A 171 16.45 1.08 -13.58
CA ILE A 171 16.65 -0.17 -14.33
C ILE A 171 15.30 -0.70 -14.75
N TYR A 172 15.19 -1.03 -16.04
CA TYR A 172 14.04 -1.73 -16.60
C TYR A 172 14.18 -3.23 -16.41
N LEU A 173 13.09 -3.86 -15.97
CA LEU A 173 12.99 -5.30 -15.77
C LEU A 173 12.33 -5.92 -17.00
N GLU A 174 13.15 -6.25 -18.01
CA GLU A 174 12.68 -6.69 -19.34
C GLU A 174 11.69 -7.87 -19.27
N ALA A 175 11.93 -8.87 -18.41
CA ALA A 175 11.02 -10.00 -18.25
C ALA A 175 9.62 -9.55 -17.75
N ASN A 176 9.59 -8.62 -16.80
CA ASN A 176 8.34 -8.07 -16.26
C ASN A 176 7.68 -7.13 -17.27
N GLN A 177 8.45 -6.38 -18.05
CA GLN A 177 7.96 -5.54 -19.15
C GLN A 177 7.24 -6.35 -20.21
N VAL A 178 7.86 -7.43 -20.69
CA VAL A 178 7.27 -8.32 -21.69
C VAL A 178 5.97 -8.93 -21.16
N LEU A 179 5.95 -9.32 -19.88
CA LEU A 179 4.75 -9.87 -19.26
C LEU A 179 3.63 -8.83 -19.15
N VAL A 180 3.93 -7.64 -18.63
CA VAL A 180 2.94 -6.56 -18.49
C VAL A 180 2.44 -6.11 -19.85
N ALA A 181 3.33 -5.81 -20.80
CA ALA A 181 2.97 -5.40 -22.15
C ALA A 181 2.19 -6.48 -22.89
N GLY A 182 2.62 -7.75 -22.81
CA GLY A 182 1.94 -8.89 -23.41
C GLY A 182 0.52 -9.07 -22.87
N HIS A 183 0.33 -8.97 -21.56
CA HIS A 183 -1.00 -9.02 -20.96
C HIS A 183 -1.88 -7.84 -21.36
N LEU A 184 -1.33 -6.63 -21.44
CA LEU A 184 -2.07 -5.43 -21.84
C LEU A 184 -2.50 -5.49 -23.32
N VAL A 185 -1.63 -5.97 -24.20
CA VAL A 185 -1.93 -6.15 -25.64
C VAL A 185 -2.95 -7.27 -25.85
N ALA A 186 -2.78 -8.41 -25.19
CA ALA A 186 -3.74 -9.51 -25.24
C ALA A 186 -5.13 -9.10 -24.72
N GLN A 187 -5.16 -8.16 -23.78
CA GLN A 187 -6.40 -7.55 -23.28
C GLN A 187 -6.84 -6.32 -24.05
N GLY A 188 -6.17 -5.93 -25.15
CA GLY A 188 -6.48 -4.74 -25.96
C GLY A 188 -7.93 -4.66 -26.46
N ASN A 189 -8.63 -5.81 -26.58
CA ASN A 189 -10.06 -5.84 -26.89
C ASN A 189 -10.98 -5.60 -25.67
N ALA A 190 -10.50 -5.82 -24.44
CA ALA A 190 -11.21 -5.52 -23.18
C ALA A 190 -10.73 -4.20 -22.52
N ALA A 191 -9.54 -3.73 -22.90
CA ALA A 191 -8.89 -2.51 -22.41
C ALA A 191 -9.34 -1.23 -23.16
N ALA A 192 -10.30 -1.33 -24.09
CA ALA A 192 -10.95 -0.17 -24.72
C ALA A 192 -11.57 0.80 -23.67
N HIS A 193 -11.82 0.34 -22.44
CA HIS A 193 -12.28 1.17 -21.31
C HIS A 193 -11.16 1.91 -20.55
N LEU A 194 -9.88 1.61 -20.83
CA LEU A 194 -8.69 2.19 -20.21
C LEU A 194 -8.01 3.27 -21.07
N ALA A 195 -8.73 3.84 -22.05
CA ALA A 195 -8.27 5.03 -22.78
C ALA A 195 -8.17 6.22 -21.82
N TYR A 196 -6.97 6.51 -21.35
CA TYR A 196 -6.66 7.65 -20.50
C TYR A 196 -6.23 8.83 -21.37
N GLY A 197 -7.14 9.78 -21.61
CA GLY A 197 -6.80 11.10 -22.15
C GLY A 197 -6.17 12.05 -21.12
N LEU A 198 -5.60 11.53 -20.04
CA LEU A 198 -5.02 12.26 -18.91
C LEU A 198 -3.69 11.61 -18.49
N PRO A 199 -2.70 12.37 -17.98
CA PRO A 199 -1.42 11.83 -17.53
C PRO A 199 -1.58 10.88 -16.33
N GLY A 200 -0.93 9.73 -16.38
CA GLY A 200 -1.09 8.58 -15.47
C GLY A 200 -1.91 7.42 -16.06
N GLY A 201 -1.93 7.27 -17.38
CA GLY A 201 -2.75 6.31 -18.10
C GLY A 201 -2.09 4.98 -18.46
N LEU A 202 -2.84 4.10 -19.13
CA LEU A 202 -2.30 2.85 -19.69
C LEU A 202 -1.22 3.13 -20.75
N GLU A 203 -1.40 4.18 -21.55
CA GLU A 203 -0.39 4.66 -22.50
C GLU A 203 0.89 5.08 -21.79
N ASP A 204 0.81 5.68 -20.60
CA ASP A 204 1.99 5.99 -19.80
C ASP A 204 2.66 4.73 -19.25
N VAL A 205 1.92 3.66 -18.97
CA VAL A 205 2.50 2.35 -18.59
C VAL A 205 3.21 1.69 -19.77
N LEU A 206 2.65 1.78 -20.98
CA LEU A 206 3.31 1.32 -22.19
C LEU A 206 4.52 2.20 -22.54
N ALA A 207 4.41 3.52 -22.38
CA ALA A 207 5.51 4.46 -22.56
C ALA A 207 6.62 4.27 -21.51
N MET A 208 6.27 3.91 -20.27
CA MET A 208 7.25 3.50 -19.25
C MET A 208 7.96 2.20 -19.61
N CYS A 209 7.41 1.34 -20.46
CA CYS A 209 8.17 0.21 -20.98
C CYS A 209 9.25 0.65 -21.99
N ALA A 210 9.22 1.91 -22.45
CA ALA A 210 10.05 2.42 -23.53
C ALA A 210 10.90 3.67 -23.19
N ASP A 211 10.53 4.49 -22.18
CA ASP A 211 11.15 5.79 -21.90
C ASP A 211 11.16 6.18 -20.40
N ASP A 212 12.24 6.83 -19.97
CA ASP A 212 12.58 7.30 -18.62
C ASP A 212 11.86 8.62 -18.27
N ALA A 213 11.46 9.40 -19.29
CA ALA A 213 10.68 10.62 -19.10
C ALA A 213 9.27 10.32 -18.56
N ALA A 214 8.62 9.26 -19.05
CA ALA A 214 7.30 8.81 -18.61
C ALA A 214 7.30 8.38 -17.13
N VAL A 215 8.37 7.71 -16.68
CA VAL A 215 8.54 7.26 -15.28
C VAL A 215 8.50 8.42 -14.29
N ARG A 216 9.14 9.55 -14.64
CA ARG A 216 9.21 10.76 -13.80
C ARG A 216 7.90 11.54 -13.75
N ALA A 217 7.14 11.57 -14.85
CA ALA A 217 5.79 12.14 -14.87
C ALA A 217 4.84 11.34 -13.96
N MET A 218 4.87 10.02 -14.04
CA MET A 218 3.98 9.13 -13.29
C MET A 218 4.29 9.08 -11.78
N HIS A 219 5.56 9.25 -11.40
CA HIS A 219 6.00 9.26 -9.98
C HIS A 219 5.26 10.30 -9.13
N ARG A 220 5.02 11.49 -9.68
CA ARG A 220 4.36 12.59 -8.96
C ARG A 220 2.87 12.33 -8.79
N HIS A 221 2.19 11.79 -9.79
CA HIS A 221 0.75 11.57 -9.73
C HIS A 221 0.34 10.34 -8.90
N MET A 222 1.15 9.27 -8.87
CA MET A 222 0.80 8.04 -8.16
C MET A 222 1.06 8.06 -6.65
N LEU A 223 2.02 8.87 -6.20
CA LEU A 223 2.34 9.03 -4.78
C LEU A 223 1.58 10.18 -4.12
N TYR A 224 1.16 11.18 -4.91
CA TYR A 224 0.53 12.41 -4.42
C TYR A 224 -0.87 12.68 -5.01
N SER A 225 -1.56 11.69 -5.58
CA SER A 225 -2.97 11.86 -5.95
C SER A 225 -3.79 12.20 -4.69
N THR A 226 -4.01 13.49 -4.50
CA THR A 226 -4.92 14.12 -3.54
C THR A 226 -6.36 14.14 -4.04
N GLU A 227 -6.62 13.58 -5.24
CA GLU A 227 -7.93 13.66 -5.90
C GLU A 227 -8.82 12.44 -5.71
N LEU A 228 -8.46 11.54 -4.79
CA LEU A 228 -9.37 10.49 -4.33
C LEU A 228 -9.60 10.62 -2.83
N GLY A 229 -10.45 11.57 -2.47
CA GLY A 229 -11.34 11.45 -1.33
C GLY A 229 -12.80 11.46 -1.82
N PRO A 230 -13.71 10.60 -1.33
CA PRO A 230 -13.50 9.38 -0.55
C PRO A 230 -14.35 8.17 -1.00
N SER A 231 -13.85 6.97 -0.75
CA SER A 231 -14.65 5.91 -0.09
C SER A 231 -14.09 5.57 1.31
N TRP A 232 -13.31 6.49 1.87
CA TRP A 232 -12.81 6.49 3.25
C TRP A 232 -13.34 7.70 4.06
N ALA A 233 -14.53 8.18 3.71
CA ALA A 233 -15.39 9.07 4.50
C ALA A 233 -16.77 8.42 4.60
#